data_AF-A0A2G9UQF6-F1
#
_entry.id   AF-A0A2G9UQF6-F1
#
_cell.length_a   1.000
_cell.length_b   1.000
_cell.length_c   1.000
_cell.angle_alpha   90.00
_cell.angle_beta   90.00
_cell.angle_gamma   90.00
#
_symmetry.space_group_name_H-M   'P 1'
#
loop_
_entity.id
_entity.type
_entity.pdbx_description
1 polymer ?
#
loop_
_entity_poly.entity_id
_entity_poly.type
_entity_poly.pdbx_seq_one_letter_code
_entity_poly.pdbx_strand_id
1 'polypeptide(L)'
;MKWHRSGAGQLLPNSASRMRAKLVHLADKLYNLRDLERQTPIGWDRRRVKEYFRWSKEVIAGMKGTNEYLETTLDDLINKHLA
;
A
#
# COMPACT_ATOMS: atom_id res chain seq x y z
N MET A 1 7.24 -6.27 8.91
CA MET A 1 7.33 -5.24 7.84
C MET A 1 8.80 -5.05 7.43
N LYS A 2 9.25 -5.64 6.31
CA LYS A 2 10.59 -5.40 5.73
C LYS A 2 10.43 -4.45 4.54
N TRP A 3 11.11 -3.29 4.59
CA TRP A 3 11.11 -2.25 3.56
C TRP A 3 12.54 -2.11 3.01
N HIS A 4 12.81 -2.61 1.80
CA HIS A 4 14.01 -2.36 1.01
C HIS A 4 13.59 -1.76 -0.34
N ARG A 5 14.23 -0.65 -0.74
CA ARG A 5 13.86 0.20 -1.89
C ARG A 5 14.18 -0.42 -3.27
N SER A 6 14.29 -1.75 -3.35
CA SER A 6 14.69 -2.48 -4.55
C SER A 6 13.72 -3.63 -4.81
N GLY A 7 12.92 -3.50 -5.86
CA GLY A 7 11.93 -4.49 -6.23
C GLY A 7 11.12 -4.09 -7.45
N ALA A 8 11.80 -3.76 -8.54
CA ALA A 8 11.18 -3.87 -9.84
C ALA A 8 10.76 -5.34 -10.05
N GLY A 9 9.51 -5.56 -10.43
CA GLY A 9 9.06 -6.80 -11.05
C GLY A 9 8.31 -7.78 -10.15
N GLN A 10 6.98 -7.71 -10.18
CA GLN A 10 6.13 -8.90 -10.13
C GLN A 10 5.05 -8.76 -11.20
N LEU A 11 5.45 -8.97 -12.47
CA LEU A 11 4.51 -9.15 -13.58
C LEU A 11 4.07 -10.61 -13.58
N LEU A 12 2.79 -10.85 -13.25
CA LEU A 12 2.16 -12.17 -13.35
C LEU A 12 1.45 -12.33 -14.71
N PRO A 13 1.51 -13.50 -15.36
CA PRO A 13 0.88 -13.72 -16.66
C PRO A 13 -0.65 -13.89 -16.56
N ASN A 14 -1.34 -13.42 -17.59
CA ASN A 14 -2.80 -13.31 -17.79
C ASN A 14 -3.54 -12.23 -16.97
N SER A 15 -4.57 -11.62 -17.56
CA SER A 15 -5.30 -10.45 -17.01
C SER A 15 -6.13 -10.76 -15.76
N ALA A 16 -6.71 -11.96 -15.66
CA ALA A 16 -7.53 -12.39 -14.53
C ALA A 16 -6.68 -12.70 -13.29
N SER A 17 -5.56 -13.40 -13.46
CA SER A 17 -4.55 -13.63 -12.41
C SER A 17 -3.92 -12.31 -11.97
N ARG A 18 -3.69 -11.36 -12.90
CA ARG A 18 -3.25 -9.99 -12.57
C ARG A 18 -4.28 -9.23 -11.72
N MET A 19 -5.58 -9.36 -12.02
CA MET A 19 -6.63 -8.70 -11.23
C MET A 19 -6.76 -9.28 -9.83
N ARG A 20 -6.75 -10.62 -9.70
CA ARG A 20 -6.72 -11.28 -8.38
C ARG A 20 -5.50 -10.91 -7.57
N ALA A 21 -4.32 -10.84 -8.21
CA ALA A 21 -3.11 -10.41 -7.54
C ALA A 21 -3.17 -8.94 -7.08
N LYS A 22 -3.75 -8.04 -7.88
CA LYS A 22 -3.98 -6.64 -7.47
C LYS A 22 -4.92 -6.56 -6.26
N LEU A 23 -5.99 -7.36 -6.22
CA LEU A 23 -6.90 -7.41 -5.06
C LEU A 23 -6.16 -7.81 -3.78
N VAL A 24 -5.37 -8.90 -3.84
CA VAL A 24 -4.57 -9.36 -2.70
C VAL A 24 -3.57 -8.28 -2.28
N HIS A 25 -2.94 -7.60 -3.24
CA HIS A 25 -2.00 -6.52 -2.95
C HIS A 25 -2.67 -5.32 -2.27
N LEU A 26 -3.84 -4.89 -2.75
CA LEU A 26 -4.60 -3.80 -2.12
C LEU A 26 -5.00 -4.16 -0.68
N ALA A 27 -5.50 -5.38 -0.45
CA ALA A 27 -5.86 -5.86 0.87
C ALA A 27 -4.65 -5.93 1.82
N ASP A 28 -3.51 -6.43 1.34
CA ASP A 28 -2.24 -6.43 2.08
C ASP A 28 -1.81 -5.00 2.46
N LYS A 29 -1.91 -4.03 1.53
CA LYS A 29 -1.55 -2.63 1.84
C LYS A 29 -2.48 -2.02 2.87
N LEU A 30 -3.78 -2.30 2.81
CA LEU A 30 -4.73 -1.80 3.80
C LEU A 30 -4.42 -2.36 5.19
N TYR A 31 -4.13 -3.66 5.29
CA TYR A 31 -3.70 -4.27 6.55
C TYR A 31 -2.43 -3.60 7.09
N ASN A 32 -1.39 -3.49 6.25
CA ASN A 32 -0.10 -2.91 6.63
C ASN A 32 -0.22 -1.45 7.11
N LEU A 33 -1.03 -0.62 6.46
CA LEU A 33 -1.21 0.78 6.86
C LEU A 33 -2.04 0.92 8.15
N ARG A 34 -3.07 0.08 8.34
CA ARG A 34 -3.82 0.04 9.60
C ARG A 34 -2.96 -0.44 10.77
N ASP A 35 -2.08 -1.41 10.52
CA ASP A 35 -1.14 -1.89 11.54
C ASP A 35 -0.14 -0.79 11.92
N LEU A 36 0.37 -0.05 10.92
CA LEU A 36 1.25 1.10 11.14
C LEU A 36 0.58 2.23 11.94
N GLU A 37 -0.73 2.47 11.73
CA GLU A 37 -1.51 3.40 12.56
C GLU A 37 -1.66 2.94 14.00
N ARG A 38 -1.85 1.64 14.22
CA ARG A 38 -2.03 1.06 15.56
C ARG A 38 -0.72 1.06 16.34
N GLN A 39 0.38 0.70 15.68
CA GLN A 39 1.67 0.59 16.30
C GLN A 39 2.78 0.91 15.30
N THR A 40 3.49 2.01 15.56
CA THR A 40 4.70 2.32 14.80
C THR A 40 5.80 1.30 15.15
N PRO A 41 6.43 0.65 14.14
CA PRO A 41 7.52 -0.29 14.39
C PRO A 41 8.67 0.34 15.18
N ILE A 42 9.30 -0.45 16.04
CA ILE A 42 10.47 -0.01 16.81
C ILE A 42 11.55 0.50 15.86
N GLY A 43 12.10 1.68 16.15
CA GLY A 43 13.13 2.33 15.33
C GLY A 43 12.61 3.08 14.10
N TRP A 44 11.30 3.20 13.92
CA TRP A 44 10.73 4.10 12.91
C TRP A 44 10.46 5.47 13.53
N ASP A 45 11.07 6.50 12.94
CA ASP A 45 10.71 7.88 13.21
C ASP A 45 9.45 8.28 12.43
N ARG A 46 8.85 9.42 12.79
CA ARG A 46 7.67 9.97 12.11
C ARG A 46 7.91 10.22 10.62
N ARG A 47 9.15 10.56 10.24
CA ARG A 47 9.53 10.78 8.84
C ARG A 47 9.40 9.49 8.04
N ARG A 48 9.92 8.38 8.56
CA ARG A 48 9.85 7.06 7.93
C ARG A 48 8.42 6.56 7.80
N VAL A 49 7.57 6.83 8.79
CA VAL A 49 6.12 6.57 8.69
C VAL A 49 5.54 7.35 7.50
N LYS A 50 5.77 8.67 7.42
CA LYS A 50 5.29 9.48 6.28
C LYS A 50 5.83 9.00 4.93
N GLU A 51 7.09 8.60 4.85
CA GLU A 51 7.68 8.03 3.64
C GLU A 51 6.99 6.74 3.21
N TYR A 52 6.61 5.87 4.16
CA TYR A 52 5.87 4.65 3.87
C TYR A 52 4.45 4.94 3.34
N PHE A 53 3.76 5.94 3.89
CA PHE A 53 2.47 6.40 3.38
C PHE A 53 2.59 7.00 1.96
N ARG A 54 3.62 7.82 1.69
CA ARG A 54 3.87 8.36 0.34
C ARG A 54 4.14 7.26 -0.67
N TRP A 55 5.01 6.31 -0.32
CA TRP A 55 5.29 5.17 -1.19
C TRP A 55 4.03 4.34 -1.44
N SER A 56 3.23 4.09 -0.41
CA SER A 56 1.99 3.33 -0.57
C SER A 56 1.05 3.99 -1.58
N LYS A 57 0.95 5.33 -1.56
CA LYS A 57 0.20 6.11 -2.57
C LYS A 57 0.67 5.83 -4.00
N GLU A 58 1.98 5.81 -4.23
CA GLU A 58 2.57 5.51 -5.55
C GLU A 58 2.22 4.09 -6.02
N VAL A 59 2.26 3.10 -5.11
CA VAL A 59 1.90 1.71 -5.44
C VAL A 59 0.42 1.59 -5.81
N ILE A 60 -0.46 2.20 -5.03
CA ILE A 60 -1.91 2.10 -5.20
C ILE A 60 -2.37 2.81 -6.49
N ALA A 61 -1.68 3.89 -6.89
CA ALA A 61 -1.93 4.55 -8.16
C ALA A 61 -1.79 3.61 -9.36
N GLY A 62 -0.86 2.63 -9.32
CA GLY A 62 -0.72 1.60 -10.34
C GLY A 62 -1.80 0.49 -10.33
N MET A 63 -2.69 0.51 -9.35
CA MET A 63 -3.69 -0.54 -9.10
C MET A 63 -5.14 -0.06 -9.27
N LYS A 64 -5.36 1.18 -9.71
CA LYS A 64 -6.71 1.73 -9.95
C LYS A 64 -7.57 0.85 -10.86
N GLY A 65 -8.88 0.83 -10.59
CA GLY A 65 -9.86 0.04 -11.34
C GLY A 65 -9.88 -1.44 -10.96
N THR A 66 -9.41 -1.78 -9.75
CA THR A 66 -9.42 -3.15 -9.23
C THR A 66 -10.55 -3.37 -8.22
N ASN A 67 -10.67 -2.47 -7.23
CA ASN A 67 -11.72 -2.52 -6.22
C ASN A 67 -11.91 -1.15 -5.58
N GLU A 68 -12.99 -0.48 -5.93
CA GLU A 68 -13.28 0.89 -5.49
C GLU A 68 -13.30 1.04 -3.97
N TYR A 69 -13.88 0.08 -3.25
CA TYR A 69 -13.95 0.14 -1.79
C TYR A 69 -12.56 0.12 -1.14
N LEU A 70 -11.68 -0.79 -1.57
CA LEU A 70 -10.31 -0.86 -1.05
C LEU A 70 -9.51 0.39 -1.45
N GLU A 71 -9.65 0.85 -2.70
CA GLU A 71 -8.96 2.02 -3.22
C GLU A 71 -9.33 3.29 -2.44
N THR A 72 -10.63 3.55 -2.22
CA THR A 72 -11.10 4.72 -1.47
C THR A 72 -10.68 4.64 0.00
N THR A 73 -10.81 3.47 0.63
CA THR A 73 -10.40 3.28 2.03
C THR A 73 -8.90 3.54 2.20
N LEU A 74 -8.08 3.10 1.24
CA LEU A 74 -6.65 3.36 1.22
C LEU A 74 -6.33 4.84 1.00
N ASP A 75 -7.01 5.49 0.05
CA ASP A 75 -6.80 6.91 -0.24
C ASP A 75 -7.14 7.79 0.98
N ASP A 76 -8.25 7.54 1.68
CA ASP A 76 -8.62 8.24 2.91
C ASP A 76 -7.57 8.07 4.01
N LEU A 77 -7.15 6.82 4.22
CA LEU A 77 -6.14 6.47 5.21
C LEU A 77 -4.80 7.15 4.89
N ILE A 78 -4.39 7.18 3.63
CA ILE A 78 -3.15 7.82 3.20
C ILE A 78 -3.24 9.33 3.36
N ASN A 79 -4.33 9.95 2.93
CA ASN A 79 -4.49 11.40 2.98
C ASN A 79 -4.51 11.92 4.42
N LYS A 80 -5.09 11.17 5.36
CA LYS A 80 -5.02 11.48 6.80
C LYS A 80 -3.60 11.63 7.34
N HIS A 81 -2.62 10.89 6.79
CA HIS A 81 -1.22 10.91 7.24
C HIS A 81 -0.30 11.82 6.43
N LEU A 82 -0.74 12.22 5.23
CA LEU A 82 0.02 13.08 4.32
C LEU A 82 -0.44 14.55 4.32
N ALA A 83 -1.60 14.85 4.93
CA ALA A 83 -2.05 16.20 5.23
C ALA A 83 -1.10 16.94 6.19
#